data_AF-A0A643BV57-F1
#
_entry.id   AF-A0A643BV57-F1
#
_cell.length_a   1.000
_cell.length_b   1.000
_cell.length_c   1.000
_cell.angle_alpha   90.00
_cell.angle_beta   90.00
_cell.angle_gamma   90.00
#
_symmetry.space_group_name_H-M   'P 1'
#
loop_
_entity.id
_entity.type
_entity.pdbx_description
1 polymer ?
#
loop_
_entity_poly.entity_id
_entity_poly.type
_entity_poly.pdbx_seq_one_letter_code
_entity_poly.pdbx_strand_id
1 'polypeptide(L)'
;MDQLYKGKMYFPGYFPNELRAIFREQVHLIQNAIIESRIDCQRHCGIFQYETISCTNCTNSHVVCFGYNCESSAEWETAVQGLLQHIQDTNTSLLSPSFRCLEPPHLANLTLENASECLMQH
;
A
#
# COMPACT_ATOMS: atom_id res chain seq x y z
N MET A 1 1.78 -19.46 22.04
CA MET A 1 1.84 -20.92 21.82
C MET A 1 0.71 -21.63 22.55
N ASP A 2 0.62 -21.52 23.87
CA ASP A 2 -0.43 -22.20 24.66
C ASP A 2 -1.87 -21.82 24.28
N GLN A 3 -2.11 -20.58 23.84
CA GLN A 3 -3.41 -20.18 23.29
C GLN A 3 -3.77 -20.92 21.99
N LEU A 4 -2.80 -21.24 21.14
CA LEU A 4 -3.02 -21.90 19.85
C LEU A 4 -3.42 -23.38 19.99
N TYR A 5 -3.03 -23.99 21.11
CA TYR A 5 -3.34 -25.39 21.43
C TYR A 5 -4.43 -25.56 22.50
N LYS A 6 -5.02 -24.47 23.00
CA LYS A 6 -6.00 -24.53 24.09
C LYS A 6 -7.23 -25.34 23.66
N GLY A 7 -7.40 -26.53 24.25
CA GLY A 7 -8.52 -27.43 23.97
C GLY A 7 -8.33 -28.33 22.73
N LYS A 8 -7.12 -28.46 22.19
CA LYS A 8 -6.80 -29.29 21.01
C LYS A 8 -5.78 -30.37 21.39
N MET A 9 -5.99 -31.61 20.92
CA MET A 9 -5.00 -32.68 21.07
C MET A 9 -3.85 -32.44 20.08
N TYR A 10 -2.59 -32.57 20.51
CA TYR A 10 -1.43 -32.29 19.64
C TYR A 10 -1.43 -33.25 18.44
N PHE A 11 -1.67 -32.71 17.24
CA PHE A 11 -1.66 -33.45 15.99
C PHE A 11 -0.54 -32.92 15.07
N PRO A 12 0.32 -33.78 14.50
CA PRO A 12 1.37 -33.35 13.59
C PRO A 12 0.81 -32.52 12.42
N GLY A 13 1.36 -31.33 12.20
CA GLY A 13 0.92 -30.44 11.13
C GLY A 13 -0.24 -29.50 11.47
N TYR A 14 -0.94 -29.67 12.60
CA TYR A 14 -1.97 -28.74 13.06
C TYR A 14 -1.40 -27.31 13.21
N PHE A 15 -0.32 -27.16 13.96
CA PHE A 15 0.26 -25.84 14.23
C PHE A 15 0.81 -25.12 12.99
N PRO A 16 1.57 -25.77 12.09
CA PRO A 16 1.95 -25.15 10.82
C PRO A 16 0.76 -24.71 9.95
N ASN A 17 -0.35 -25.44 9.96
CA ASN A 17 -1.55 -25.07 9.20
C ASN A 17 -2.23 -23.84 9.80
N GLU A 18 -2.35 -23.79 11.11
CA GLU A 18 -3.01 -22.69 11.83
C GLU A 18 -2.19 -21.41 11.71
N LEU A 19 -0.85 -21.50 11.79
CA LEU A 19 0.03 -20.39 11.48
C LEU A 19 -0.15 -19.90 10.04
N ARG A 20 -0.22 -20.82 9.06
CA ARG A 20 -0.42 -20.45 7.66
C ARG A 20 -1.77 -19.74 7.44
N ALA A 21 -2.82 -20.18 8.14
CA ALA A 21 -4.12 -19.51 8.10
C ALA A 21 -4.04 -18.08 8.65
N ILE A 22 -3.42 -17.90 9.82
CA ILE A 22 -3.20 -16.58 10.42
C ILE A 22 -2.42 -15.66 9.46
N PHE A 23 -1.32 -16.14 8.90
CA PHE A 23 -0.52 -15.33 7.98
C PHE A 23 -1.27 -14.96 6.69
N ARG A 24 -2.11 -15.86 6.15
CA ARG A 24 -2.96 -15.55 4.99
C ARG A 24 -3.96 -14.44 5.32
N GLU A 25 -4.57 -14.48 6.49
CA GLU A 25 -5.45 -13.40 6.94
C GLU A 25 -4.71 -12.06 7.07
N GLN A 26 -3.49 -12.06 7.62
CA GLN A 26 -2.67 -10.85 7.69
C GLN A 26 -2.34 -10.28 6.31
N VAL A 27 -2.01 -11.13 5.33
CA VAL A 27 -1.79 -10.68 3.94
C VAL A 27 -3.05 -10.05 3.35
N HIS A 28 -4.23 -10.64 3.60
CA HIS A 28 -5.49 -10.06 3.13
C HIS A 28 -5.77 -8.70 3.77
N LEU A 29 -5.49 -8.50 5.06
CA LEU A 29 -5.64 -7.21 5.73
C LEU A 29 -4.72 -6.15 5.10
N ILE A 30 -3.48 -6.50 4.80
CA ILE A 30 -2.52 -5.60 4.13
C ILE A 30 -3.00 -5.25 2.71
N GLN A 31 -3.48 -6.24 1.95
CA GLN A 31 -4.02 -5.99 0.61
C GLN A 31 -5.22 -5.03 0.66
N ASN A 32 -6.13 -5.20 1.61
CA ASN A 32 -7.26 -4.30 1.80
C ASN A 32 -6.80 -2.87 2.15
N ALA A 33 -5.85 -2.72 3.07
CA ALA A 33 -5.31 -1.42 3.44
C ALA A 33 -4.67 -0.68 2.24
N ILE A 34 -3.98 -1.41 1.35
CA ILE A 34 -3.41 -0.83 0.13
C ILE A 34 -4.51 -0.36 -0.83
N ILE A 35 -5.59 -1.14 -0.98
CA ILE A 35 -6.74 -0.76 -1.81
C ILE A 35 -7.45 0.47 -1.22
N GLU A 36 -7.67 0.50 0.10
CA GLU A 36 -8.29 1.62 0.80
C GLU A 36 -7.48 2.90 0.65
N SER A 37 -6.16 2.84 0.84
CA SER A 37 -5.25 3.98 0.64
C SER A 37 -5.37 4.57 -0.77
N ARG A 38 -5.54 3.71 -1.80
CA ARG A 38 -5.78 4.16 -3.19
C ARG A 38 -7.14 4.82 -3.37
N ILE A 39 -8.18 4.27 -2.77
CA ILE A 39 -9.53 4.85 -2.83
C ILE A 39 -9.54 6.21 -2.13
N ASP A 40 -8.88 6.33 -0.98
CA ASP A 40 -8.78 7.58 -0.24
C ASP A 40 -8.06 8.65 -1.07
N CYS A 41 -6.95 8.31 -1.72
CA CYS A 41 -6.31 9.18 -2.72
C CYS A 41 -7.31 9.73 -3.75
N GLN A 42 -8.12 8.85 -4.36
CA GLN A 42 -9.08 9.25 -5.40
C GLN A 42 -10.20 10.15 -4.87
N ARG A 43 -10.55 10.03 -3.58
CA ARG A 43 -11.61 10.81 -2.92
C ARG A 43 -11.20 12.24 -2.56
N HIS A 44 -9.93 12.58 -2.68
CA HIS A 44 -9.49 13.96 -2.55
C HIS A 44 -9.52 14.72 -3.89
N CYS A 45 -9.34 16.03 -3.85
CA CYS A 45 -9.14 16.87 -5.02
C CYS A 45 -7.71 17.40 -5.05
N GLY A 46 -6.95 17.08 -6.10
CA GLY A 46 -5.58 17.58 -6.28
C GLY A 46 -4.49 16.65 -5.76
N ILE A 47 -3.29 17.20 -5.55
CA ILE A 47 -2.12 16.41 -5.19
C ILE A 47 -2.06 16.16 -3.68
N PHE A 48 -1.86 14.89 -3.32
CA PHE A 48 -1.60 14.47 -1.94
C PHE A 48 -0.33 13.63 -1.88
N GLN A 49 0.44 13.84 -0.81
CA GLN A 49 1.63 13.06 -0.52
C GLN A 49 1.36 12.19 0.70
N TYR A 50 1.61 10.90 0.56
CA TYR A 50 1.46 9.91 1.61
C TYR A 50 2.83 9.44 2.07
N GLU A 51 3.00 9.32 3.38
CA GLU A 51 4.11 8.58 3.96
C GLU A 51 3.87 7.09 3.71
N THR A 52 4.89 6.41 3.20
CA THR A 52 4.81 4.99 2.82
C THR A 52 6.07 4.26 3.25
N ILE A 53 5.98 2.94 3.34
CA ILE A 53 7.12 2.06 3.50
C ILE A 53 7.18 1.11 2.30
N SER A 54 8.37 0.91 1.75
CA SER A 54 8.54 0.01 0.63
C SER A 54 8.48 -1.45 1.08
N CYS A 55 7.65 -2.26 0.42
CA CYS A 55 7.51 -3.69 0.72
C CYS A 55 8.73 -4.53 0.32
N THR A 56 9.68 -4.00 -0.45
CA THR A 56 10.83 -4.76 -0.96
C THR A 56 12.11 -4.52 -0.16
N ASN A 57 12.24 -3.37 0.50
CA ASN A 57 13.46 -2.99 1.20
C ASN A 57 13.19 -2.27 2.54
N CYS A 58 11.94 -2.18 2.97
CA CYS A 58 11.52 -1.59 4.25
C CYS A 58 11.96 -0.13 4.46
N THR A 59 12.33 0.61 3.41
CA THR A 59 12.72 2.01 3.56
C THR A 59 11.49 2.90 3.58
N ASN A 60 11.48 3.88 4.48
CA ASN A 60 10.51 4.97 4.45
C ASN A 60 10.62 5.72 3.12
N SER A 61 9.47 6.01 2.52
CA SER A 61 9.33 6.68 1.26
C SER A 61 8.10 7.59 1.29
N HIS A 62 7.89 8.31 0.22
CA HIS A 62 6.68 9.06 -0.01
C HIS A 62 6.16 8.76 -1.41
N VAL A 63 4.84 8.65 -1.53
CA VAL A 63 4.17 8.50 -2.81
C VAL A 63 3.25 9.69 -3.00
N VAL A 64 3.37 10.31 -4.16
CA VAL A 64 2.48 11.39 -4.58
C VAL A 64 1.34 10.80 -5.39
N CYS A 65 0.14 11.27 -5.12
CA CYS A 65 -1.10 10.84 -5.74
C CYS A 65 -1.90 12.06 -6.22
N PHE A 66 -2.75 11.87 -7.24
CA PHE A 66 -3.68 12.90 -7.68
C PHE A 66 -5.12 12.40 -7.52
N GLY A 67 -5.91 13.11 -6.72
CA GLY A 67 -7.32 12.87 -6.50
C GLY A 67 -8.20 13.67 -7.46
N TYR A 68 -9.35 13.09 -7.85
CA TYR A 68 -10.22 13.63 -8.88
C TYR A 68 -11.57 14.13 -8.35
N ASN A 69 -11.81 13.97 -7.05
CA ASN A 69 -13.09 14.26 -6.42
C ASN A 69 -13.18 15.72 -5.98
N CYS A 70 -13.19 16.62 -6.96
CA CYS A 70 -13.34 18.06 -6.75
C CYS A 70 -14.81 18.47 -6.74
N GLU A 71 -15.20 19.34 -5.80
CA GLU A 71 -16.59 19.78 -5.63
C GLU A 71 -16.97 20.92 -6.59
N SER A 72 -15.98 21.62 -7.16
CA SER A 72 -16.20 22.73 -8.08
C SER A 72 -15.16 22.79 -9.20
N SER A 73 -15.52 23.51 -10.28
CA SER A 73 -14.61 23.77 -11.40
C SER A 73 -13.38 24.58 -10.99
N ALA A 74 -13.53 25.51 -10.04
CA ALA A 74 -12.42 26.31 -9.51
C ALA A 74 -11.42 25.44 -8.72
N GLU A 75 -11.93 24.49 -7.93
CA GLU A 75 -11.11 23.53 -7.20
C GLU A 75 -10.38 22.58 -8.16
N TRP A 76 -11.08 22.07 -9.18
CA TRP A 76 -10.48 21.27 -10.24
C TRP A 76 -9.38 22.03 -11.00
N GLU A 77 -9.60 23.29 -11.35
CA GLU A 77 -8.60 24.13 -12.01
C GLU A 77 -7.36 24.31 -11.14
N THR A 78 -7.55 24.58 -9.84
CA THR A 78 -6.46 24.70 -8.87
C THR A 78 -5.68 23.39 -8.74
N ALA A 79 -6.38 22.25 -8.66
CA ALA A 79 -5.79 20.93 -8.62
C ALA A 79 -4.92 20.65 -9.86
N VAL A 80 -5.44 20.91 -11.05
CA VAL A 80 -4.72 20.71 -12.32
C VAL A 80 -3.52 21.66 -12.45
N GLN A 81 -3.63 22.91 -12.02
CA GLN A 81 -2.51 23.84 -11.98
C GLN A 81 -1.40 23.33 -11.04
N GLY A 82 -1.76 22.83 -9.86
CA GLY A 82 -0.82 22.18 -8.94
C GLY A 82 -0.13 20.98 -9.58
N LEU A 83 -0.86 20.14 -10.33
CA LEU A 83 -0.30 19.00 -11.05
C LEU A 83 0.71 19.44 -12.11
N LEU A 84 0.39 20.48 -12.87
CA LEU A 84 1.31 21.03 -13.86
C LEU A 84 2.60 21.54 -13.21
N GLN A 85 2.50 22.26 -12.09
CA GLN A 85 3.66 22.74 -11.35
C GLN A 85 4.51 21.56 -10.82
N HIS A 86 3.87 20.55 -10.23
CA HIS A 86 4.57 19.37 -9.73
C HIS A 86 5.32 18.61 -10.83
N ILE A 87 4.72 18.48 -12.02
CA ILE A 87 5.39 17.87 -13.19
C ILE A 87 6.57 18.71 -13.64
N GLN A 88 6.44 20.05 -13.66
CA GLN A 88 7.54 20.96 -14.02
C GLN A 88 8.70 20.86 -13.02
N ASP A 89 8.42 20.89 -11.72
CA ASP A 89 9.41 20.75 -10.67
C ASP A 89 10.12 19.40 -10.76
N THR A 90 9.36 18.32 -10.95
CA THR A 90 9.90 16.96 -11.12
C THR A 90 10.73 16.82 -12.40
N ASN A 91 10.38 17.52 -13.48
CA ASN A 91 11.16 17.51 -14.72
C ASN A 91 12.47 18.30 -14.63
N THR A 92 12.61 19.25 -13.70
CA THR A 92 13.92 19.88 -13.42
C THR A 92 14.88 18.96 -12.66
N SER A 93 14.34 17.96 -11.97
CA SER A 93 15.07 16.82 -11.41
C SER A 93 15.03 15.62 -12.38
N LEU A 94 15.88 15.64 -13.42
CA LEU A 94 16.10 14.43 -14.23
C LEU A 94 16.44 13.25 -13.30
N LEU A 95 15.60 12.20 -13.36
CA LEU A 95 15.65 10.92 -12.64
C LEU A 95 14.82 10.82 -11.35
N SER A 96 13.51 10.59 -11.49
CA SER A 96 12.90 9.40 -10.87
C SER A 96 11.66 8.95 -11.65
N PRO A 97 11.70 7.76 -12.28
CA PRO A 97 10.59 7.24 -13.06
C PRO A 97 9.53 6.73 -12.11
N SER A 98 8.26 6.99 -12.44
CA SER A 98 7.05 6.21 -12.08
C SER A 98 5.90 7.07 -11.56
N PHE A 99 5.24 7.80 -12.46
CA PHE A 99 3.78 7.70 -12.50
C PHE A 99 3.42 6.31 -13.06
N ARG A 100 3.81 5.23 -12.38
CA ARG A 100 3.12 3.96 -12.57
C ARG A 100 1.82 4.16 -11.83
N CYS A 101 0.75 4.41 -12.56
CA CYS A 101 -0.53 3.84 -12.17
C CYS A 101 -0.19 2.43 -11.67
N LEU A 102 -0.29 2.19 -10.35
CA LEU A 102 -0.12 0.86 -9.79
C LEU A 102 -1.28 0.05 -10.35
N GLU A 103 -1.01 -0.52 -11.49
CA GLU A 103 -1.84 -1.49 -12.14
C GLU A 103 -1.97 -2.64 -11.12
N PRO A 104 -3.17 -3.20 -10.92
CA PRO A 104 -3.40 -4.31 -10.01
C PRO A 104 -2.50 -5.56 -10.12
N PRO A 105 -1.78 -5.88 -11.23
CA PRO A 105 -1.10 -7.16 -11.35
C PRO A 105 0.03 -7.38 -10.34
N HIS A 106 0.61 -6.31 -9.75
CA HIS A 106 1.70 -6.47 -8.79
C HIS A 106 1.23 -6.83 -7.38
N LEU A 107 0.00 -6.48 -6.99
CA LEU A 107 -0.60 -6.90 -5.71
C LEU A 107 -1.05 -8.36 -5.73
N ALA A 108 -1.27 -8.93 -6.93
CA ALA A 108 -1.56 -10.34 -7.11
C ALA A 108 -0.37 -11.26 -6.76
N ASN A 109 0.85 -10.71 -6.70
CA ASN A 109 2.09 -11.45 -6.45
C ASN A 109 2.75 -11.14 -5.09
N LEU A 110 2.06 -10.47 -4.17
CA LEU A 110 2.56 -10.29 -2.80
C LEU A 110 2.50 -11.66 -2.09
N THR A 111 3.65 -12.35 -2.00
CA THR A 111 3.71 -13.63 -1.29
C THR A 111 3.78 -13.42 0.21
N LEU A 112 3.47 -14.47 0.96
CA LEU A 112 3.52 -14.50 2.41
C LEU A 112 4.90 -14.11 2.95
N GLU A 113 5.97 -14.52 2.24
CA GLU A 113 7.35 -14.20 2.62
C GLU A 113 7.60 -12.69 2.59
N ASN A 114 7.19 -12.01 1.51
CA ASN A 114 7.44 -10.58 1.31
C ASN A 114 6.74 -9.71 2.38
N ALA A 115 5.52 -10.07 2.79
CA ALA A 115 4.80 -9.34 3.84
C ALA A 115 5.37 -9.61 5.24
N SER A 116 5.88 -10.83 5.48
CA SER A 116 6.41 -11.23 6.79
C SER A 116 7.74 -10.55 7.14
N GLU A 117 8.60 -10.28 6.16
CA GLU A 117 9.89 -9.61 6.37
C GLU A 117 9.72 -8.15 6.83
N CYS A 118 8.71 -7.43 6.32
CA CYS A 118 8.38 -6.09 6.80
C CYS A 118 7.84 -6.08 8.24
N LEU A 119 7.04 -7.07 8.62
CA LEU A 119 6.40 -7.11 9.95
C LEU A 119 7.34 -7.53 11.08
N MET A 120 8.44 -8.23 10.80
CA MET A 120 9.38 -8.69 11.85
C MET A 120 10.47 -7.66 12.19
N GLN A 121 10.56 -6.54 11.48
CA GLN A 121 11.57 -5.49 11.72
C GLN A 121 11.05 -4.32 12.58
N HIS A 122 9.79 -4.37 13.00
CA HIS A 122 9.14 -3.44 13.94
C HIS A 122 8.56 -4.20 15.13
#